data_AF-A0AAE6BIA8-F1
#
_entry.id   AF-A0AAE6BIA8-F1
#
_cell.length_a   1.000
_cell.length_b   1.000
_cell.length_c   1.000
_cell.angle_alpha   90.00
_cell.angle_beta   90.00
_cell.angle_gamma   90.00
#
_symmetry.space_group_name_H-M   'P 1'
#
loop_
_entity.id
_entity.type
_entity.pdbx_description
1 polymer ?
#
loop_
_entity_poly.entity_id
_entity_poly.type
_entity_poly.pdbx_seq_one_letter_code
_entity_poly.pdbx_strand_id
1 'polypeptide(L)'
;MPRKVFVSHKKEDSGTASKVADRIKANGIAVYLDVIDDALASDGPDLADHIRKRMSECDQLVAVLSTATKDSWWVPWEIGVASEKDFRIASYAEQYISLPTYLQKWPVLQTMSEVDLYCEYSKRNEQVTVRKMDEAYSTDRKSTIFKSGIGEFHKDLARALVTKRRGY
;
A
#
# COMPACT_ATOMS: atom_id res chain seq x y z
N MET A 1 -13.28 5.73 8.68
CA MET A 1 -11.91 5.41 9.14
C MET A 1 -10.96 6.39 8.46
N PRO A 2 -9.87 6.83 9.10
CA PRO A 2 -8.93 7.73 8.46
C PRO A 2 -8.30 7.05 7.23
N ARG A 3 -8.38 7.70 6.07
CA ARG A 3 -7.80 7.25 4.80
C ARG A 3 -6.34 7.65 4.75
N LYS A 4 -5.47 6.82 5.30
CA LYS A 4 -4.04 7.17 5.41
C LYS A 4 -3.20 6.05 4.82
N VAL A 5 -2.40 6.41 3.83
CA VAL A 5 -1.46 5.49 3.19
C VAL A 5 -0.13 5.57 3.92
N PHE A 6 0.35 4.43 4.41
CA PHE A 6 1.73 4.27 4.83
C PHE A 6 2.59 4.05 3.60
N VAL A 7 3.43 5.03 3.26
CA VAL A 7 4.41 4.93 2.18
C VAL A 7 5.74 4.50 2.80
N SER A 8 6.02 3.21 2.68
CA SER A 8 7.27 2.61 3.15
C SER A 8 8.34 2.76 2.08
N HIS A 9 9.54 3.17 2.50
CA HIS A 9 10.69 3.21 1.62
C HIS A 9 12.00 3.12 2.40
N LYS A 10 13.04 2.70 1.69
CA LYS A 10 14.42 2.78 2.15
C LYS A 10 15.01 4.16 1.84
N LYS A 11 16.05 4.55 2.57
CA LYS A 11 16.71 5.86 2.42
C LYS A 11 17.18 6.14 0.98
N GLU A 12 17.61 5.09 0.28
CA GLU A 12 18.02 5.14 -1.12
C GLU A 12 16.88 5.56 -2.06
N ASP A 13 15.62 5.30 -1.65
CA ASP A 13 14.42 5.53 -2.45
C ASP A 13 13.68 6.83 -2.07
N SER A 14 14.22 7.65 -1.16
CA SER A 14 13.49 8.82 -0.62
C SER A 14 13.02 9.80 -1.67
N GLY A 15 13.79 9.99 -2.75
CA GLY A 15 13.36 10.84 -3.87
C GLY A 15 12.11 10.32 -4.58
N THR A 16 12.04 9.01 -4.82
CA THR A 16 10.88 8.37 -5.46
C THR A 16 9.70 8.29 -4.50
N ALA A 17 9.95 7.95 -3.24
CA ALA A 17 8.93 7.86 -2.22
C ALA A 17 8.25 9.20 -1.94
N SER A 18 9.00 10.31 -1.94
CA SER A 18 8.43 11.65 -1.85
C SER A 18 7.49 11.95 -3.02
N LYS A 19 7.89 11.62 -4.26
CA LYS A 19 7.04 11.83 -5.45
C LYS A 19 5.75 11.02 -5.37
N VAL A 20 5.83 9.76 -4.94
CA VAL A 20 4.65 8.89 -4.74
C VAL A 20 3.75 9.47 -3.65
N ALA A 21 4.31 9.86 -2.51
CA ALA A 21 3.57 10.46 -1.40
C ALA A 21 2.87 11.76 -1.82
N ASP A 22 3.55 12.65 -2.52
CA ASP A 22 2.98 13.92 -2.97
C ASP A 22 1.88 13.69 -4.01
N ARG A 23 2.03 12.67 -4.86
CA ARG A 23 0.98 12.29 -5.82
C ARG A 23 -0.27 11.74 -5.14
N ILE A 24 -0.11 10.92 -4.10
CA ILE A 24 -1.23 10.42 -3.29
C ILE A 24 -1.94 11.57 -2.56
N LYS A 25 -1.17 12.50 -1.96
CA LYS A 25 -1.72 13.70 -1.32
C LYS A 25 -2.49 14.58 -2.31
N ALA A 26 -1.97 14.78 -3.52
CA ALA A 26 -2.64 15.53 -4.57
C ALA A 26 -3.98 14.90 -4.99
N ASN A 27 -4.15 13.59 -4.80
CA ASN A 27 -5.41 12.88 -5.02
C ASN A 27 -6.38 12.93 -3.83
N GLY A 28 -6.04 13.66 -2.76
CA GLY A 28 -6.87 13.88 -1.58
C GLY A 28 -6.82 12.76 -0.54
N ILE A 29 -5.76 11.95 -0.53
CA ILE A 29 -5.57 10.87 0.46
C ILE A 29 -4.42 11.27 1.40
N ALA A 30 -4.61 11.09 2.71
CA ALA A 30 -3.57 11.40 3.68
C ALA A 30 -2.41 10.40 3.55
N VAL A 31 -1.19 10.85 3.84
CA VAL A 31 0.02 10.01 3.74
C VAL A 31 0.82 10.10 5.01
N TYR A 32 1.30 8.96 5.48
CA TYR A 32 2.47 8.86 6.35
C TYR A 32 3.65 8.39 5.50
N LEU A 33 4.71 9.18 5.41
CA LEU A 33 5.92 8.82 4.67
C LEU A 33 6.98 8.36 5.68
N ASP A 34 7.37 7.09 5.64
CA ASP A 34 8.30 6.50 6.60
C ASP A 34 9.60 6.08 5.92
N VAL A 35 10.73 6.50 6.48
CA VAL A 35 12.07 6.12 6.01
C VAL A 35 12.58 4.98 6.89
N ILE A 36 12.86 3.82 6.29
CA ILE A 36 13.55 2.73 6.96
C ILE A 36 15.06 2.99 6.83
N ASP A 37 15.70 3.42 7.93
CA ASP A 37 17.16 3.57 7.99
C ASP A 37 17.77 2.32 8.64
N ASP A 38 18.55 1.53 7.89
CA ASP A 38 19.25 0.36 8.44
C ASP A 38 20.28 0.76 9.51
N ALA A 39 20.76 2.01 9.53
CA ALA A 39 21.64 2.49 10.59
C ALA A 39 20.90 2.59 11.95
N LEU A 40 19.59 2.86 11.94
CA LEU A 40 18.73 2.79 13.12
C LEU A 40 18.33 1.34 13.47
N ALA A 41 18.50 0.38 12.55
CA ALA A 41 18.14 -1.02 12.74
C ALA A 41 19.13 -1.80 13.64
N SER A 42 20.14 -1.14 14.21
CA SER A 42 21.04 -1.75 15.19
C SER A 42 20.30 -2.20 16.47
N ASP A 43 19.14 -1.59 16.77
CA ASP A 43 18.25 -1.93 17.89
C ASP A 43 16.87 -2.46 17.42
N GLY A 44 16.87 -3.42 16.48
CA GLY A 44 15.70 -3.98 15.77
C GLY A 44 14.31 -4.01 16.45
N PRO A 45 14.14 -4.36 17.74
CA PRO A 45 12.85 -4.31 18.44
C PRO A 45 12.19 -2.92 18.42
N ASP A 46 12.98 -1.86 18.66
CA ASP A 46 12.45 -0.49 18.73
C ASP A 46 11.98 0.00 17.35
N LEU A 47 12.68 -0.40 16.29
CA LEU A 47 12.29 -0.09 14.92
C LEU A 47 11.00 -0.84 14.51
N ALA A 48 10.88 -2.13 14.87
CA ALA A 48 9.67 -2.89 14.61
C ALA A 48 8.44 -2.31 15.33
N ASP A 49 8.59 -1.92 16.60
CA ASP A 49 7.51 -1.28 17.35
C ASP A 49 7.19 0.12 16.83
N HIS A 50 8.21 0.88 16.40
CA HIS A 50 8.01 2.16 15.71
C HIS A 50 7.15 1.98 14.46
N ILE A 51 7.56 1.10 13.55
CA ILE A 51 6.84 0.87 12.28
C ILE A 51 5.42 0.38 12.56
N ARG A 52 5.24 -0.58 13.49
CA ARG A 52 3.91 -1.07 13.89
C ARG A 52 3.00 0.05 14.41
N LYS A 53 3.55 0.95 15.22
CA LYS A 53 2.82 2.12 15.73
C LYS A 53 2.40 3.04 14.59
N ARG A 54 3.29 3.35 13.65
CA ARG A 54 2.96 4.21 12.50
C ARG A 54 1.95 3.58 11.55
N MET A 55 2.10 2.29 11.26
CA MET A 55 1.12 1.53 10.49
C MET A 55 -0.24 1.51 11.18
N SER A 56 -0.33 1.50 12.53
CA SER A 56 -1.62 1.51 13.24
C SER A 56 -2.48 2.76 12.97
N GLU A 57 -1.89 3.84 12.47
CA GLU A 57 -2.59 5.07 12.08
C GLU A 57 -3.03 5.05 10.60
N CYS A 58 -2.74 3.97 9.88
CA CYS A 58 -2.94 3.81 8.45
C CYS A 58 -3.84 2.61 8.15
N ASP A 59 -4.41 2.58 6.94
CA ASP A 59 -5.26 1.49 6.45
C ASP A 59 -4.82 0.96 5.07
N GLN A 60 -3.74 1.53 4.53
CA GLN A 60 -3.16 1.17 3.24
C GLN A 60 -1.64 1.22 3.32
N LEU A 61 -0.99 0.41 2.48
CA LEU A 61 0.46 0.32 2.38
C LEU A 61 0.86 0.48 0.92
N VAL A 62 1.82 1.37 0.64
CA VAL A 62 2.55 1.41 -0.62
C VAL A 62 4.04 1.24 -0.30
N ALA A 63 4.59 0.09 -0.66
CA ALA A 63 6.03 -0.18 -0.55
C ALA A 63 6.74 0.34 -1.80
N VAL A 64 7.64 1.31 -1.64
CA VAL A 64 8.44 1.89 -2.72
C VAL A 64 9.76 1.13 -2.81
N LEU A 65 10.06 0.60 -3.98
CA LEU A 65 11.17 -0.32 -4.19
C LEU A 65 12.01 0.09 -5.40
N SER A 66 13.32 0.06 -5.25
CA SER A 66 14.30 0.13 -6.32
C SER A 66 15.12 -1.16 -6.44
N THR A 67 16.02 -1.22 -7.41
CA THR A 67 17.00 -2.32 -7.51
C THR A 67 17.84 -2.47 -6.24
N ALA A 68 18.10 -1.38 -5.51
CA ALA A 68 18.92 -1.40 -4.30
C ALA A 68 18.17 -1.96 -3.08
N THR A 69 16.84 -1.92 -3.08
CA THR A 69 16.02 -2.07 -1.86
C THR A 69 15.00 -3.20 -1.97
N LYS A 70 14.79 -3.75 -3.17
CA LYS A 70 13.90 -4.89 -3.43
C LYS A 70 14.18 -6.14 -2.58
N ASP A 71 15.43 -6.32 -2.16
CA ASP A 71 15.88 -7.48 -1.38
C ASP A 71 15.95 -7.18 0.13
N SER A 72 15.44 -6.03 0.57
CA SER A 72 15.36 -5.69 1.99
C SER A 72 14.44 -6.64 2.74
N TRP A 73 14.90 -7.12 3.89
CA TRP A 73 14.11 -8.00 4.77
C TRP A 73 12.93 -7.29 5.45
N TRP A 74 12.95 -5.95 5.54
CA TRP A 74 11.86 -5.19 6.13
C TRP A 74 10.61 -5.17 5.26
N VAL A 75 10.77 -5.16 3.92
CA VAL A 75 9.66 -5.16 2.97
C VAL A 75 8.71 -6.35 3.16
N PRO A 76 9.16 -7.62 3.19
CA PRO A 76 8.26 -8.75 3.44
C PRO A 76 7.68 -8.72 4.86
N TRP A 77 8.40 -8.19 5.85
CA TRP A 77 7.90 -8.05 7.21
C TRP A 77 6.73 -7.06 7.29
N GLU A 78 6.87 -5.86 6.73
CA GLU A 78 5.80 -4.84 6.70
C GLU A 78 4.58 -5.32 5.93
N ILE A 79 4.79 -6.01 4.80
CA ILE A 79 3.72 -6.61 4.02
C ILE A 79 3.00 -7.69 4.82
N GLY A 80 3.72 -8.48 5.63
CA GLY A 80 3.13 -9.42 6.56
C GLY A 80 2.21 -8.72 7.57
N VAL A 81 2.71 -7.68 8.24
CA VAL A 81 1.95 -6.89 9.23
C VAL A 81 0.72 -6.23 8.58
N ALA A 82 0.89 -5.63 7.39
CA ALA A 82 -0.19 -5.01 6.64
C ALA A 82 -1.25 -6.03 6.20
N SER A 83 -0.82 -7.23 5.77
CA SER A 83 -1.74 -8.28 5.32
C SER A 83 -2.54 -8.86 6.47
N GLU A 84 -1.97 -8.98 7.67
CA GLU A 84 -2.69 -9.40 8.88
C GLU A 84 -3.74 -8.37 9.29
N LYS A 85 -3.42 -7.08 9.15
CA LYS A 85 -4.31 -5.96 9.48
C LYS A 85 -5.31 -5.61 8.37
N ASP A 86 -5.45 -6.46 7.35
CA ASP A 86 -6.40 -6.27 6.26
C ASP A 86 -6.14 -4.94 5.49
N PHE A 87 -4.88 -4.60 5.19
CA PHE A 87 -4.55 -3.38 4.45
C PHE A 87 -4.82 -3.50 2.94
N ARG A 88 -5.12 -2.36 2.34
CA ARG A 88 -4.98 -2.18 0.88
C ARG A 88 -3.50 -2.01 0.53
N ILE A 89 -2.84 -3.12 0.22
CA ILE A 89 -1.42 -3.16 -0.15
C ILE A 89 -1.23 -2.95 -1.67
N ALA A 90 -0.22 -2.15 -2.02
CA ALA A 90 0.38 -2.07 -3.35
C ALA A 90 1.90 -1.87 -3.23
N SER A 91 2.63 -2.05 -4.32
CA SER A 91 4.04 -1.70 -4.40
C SER A 91 4.27 -0.70 -5.53
N TYR A 92 5.24 0.19 -5.39
CA TYR A 92 5.72 1.03 -6.48
C TYR A 92 7.14 0.60 -6.84
N ALA A 93 7.37 0.28 -8.11
CA ALA A 93 8.69 -0.05 -8.62
C ALA A 93 8.83 0.40 -10.07
N GLU A 94 10.01 0.90 -10.44
CA GLU A 94 10.29 1.25 -11.83
C GLU A 94 10.29 0.00 -12.74
N GLN A 95 9.94 0.17 -14.03
CA GLN A 95 9.61 -0.93 -14.95
C GLN A 95 10.71 -1.99 -15.13
N TYR A 96 11.97 -1.63 -14.93
CA TYR A 96 13.11 -2.49 -15.20
C TYR A 96 13.56 -3.31 -13.98
N ILE A 97 12.80 -3.26 -12.87
CA ILE A 97 13.14 -3.97 -11.64
C ILE A 97 12.44 -5.33 -11.61
N SER A 98 13.23 -6.40 -11.52
CA SER A 98 12.71 -7.73 -11.21
C SER A 98 12.34 -7.80 -9.73
N LEU A 99 11.05 -7.71 -9.43
CA LEU A 99 10.52 -7.82 -8.07
C LEU A 99 10.52 -9.28 -7.56
N PRO A 100 10.75 -9.48 -6.25
CA PRO A 100 10.50 -10.76 -5.61
C PRO A 100 9.10 -11.32 -5.89
N THR A 101 9.01 -12.64 -6.06
CA THR A 101 7.76 -13.32 -6.44
C THR A 101 6.64 -13.13 -5.42
N TYR A 102 6.96 -12.99 -4.14
CA TYR A 102 5.96 -12.77 -3.08
C TYR A 102 5.19 -11.44 -3.26
N LEU A 103 5.79 -10.43 -3.89
CA LEU A 103 5.14 -9.14 -4.15
C LEU A 103 4.11 -9.21 -5.27
N GLN A 104 4.19 -10.22 -6.15
CA GLN A 104 3.27 -10.38 -7.29
C GLN A 104 1.83 -10.66 -6.85
N LYS A 105 1.60 -10.99 -5.57
CA LYS A 105 0.28 -11.13 -4.99
C LYS A 105 -0.51 -9.81 -4.99
N TRP A 106 0.16 -8.67 -4.91
CA TRP A 106 -0.47 -7.35 -4.83
C TRP A 106 -0.21 -6.51 -6.08
N PRO A 107 -1.03 -5.48 -6.35
CA PRO A 107 -0.82 -4.58 -7.47
C PRO A 107 0.55 -3.87 -7.40
N VAL A 108 1.27 -3.91 -8.51
CA VAL A 108 2.55 -3.20 -8.68
C VAL A 108 2.33 -2.00 -9.58
N LEU A 109 2.63 -0.80 -9.10
CA LEU A 109 2.56 0.49 -9.77
C LEU A 109 3.93 0.84 -10.34
N GLN A 110 3.97 1.41 -11.54
CA GLN A 110 5.20 1.72 -12.27
C GLN A 110 5.26 3.17 -12.75
N THR A 111 4.14 3.90 -12.74
CA THR A 111 4.09 5.31 -13.15
C THR A 111 3.23 6.13 -12.21
N MET A 112 3.44 7.45 -12.16
CA MET A 112 2.59 8.35 -11.35
C MET A 112 1.13 8.30 -11.77
N SER A 113 0.86 8.04 -13.05
CA SER A 113 -0.51 7.87 -13.55
C SER A 113 -1.15 6.55 -13.10
N GLU A 114 -0.36 5.56 -12.68
CA GLU A 114 -0.86 4.35 -12.01
C GLU A 114 -1.05 4.59 -10.51
N VAL A 115 -0.27 5.50 -9.90
CA VAL A 115 -0.55 6.01 -8.54
C VAL A 115 -1.89 6.75 -8.50
N ASP A 116 -2.21 7.52 -9.55
CA ASP A 116 -3.52 8.17 -9.71
C ASP A 116 -4.65 7.12 -9.74
N LEU A 117 -4.49 6.04 -10.51
CA LEU A 117 -5.45 4.92 -10.53
C LEU A 117 -5.58 4.24 -9.16
N TYR A 118 -4.46 3.98 -8.47
CA TYR A 118 -4.49 3.43 -7.12
C TYR A 118 -5.38 4.29 -6.20
N CYS A 119 -5.23 5.61 -6.25
CA CYS A 119 -6.03 6.53 -5.44
C CYS A 119 -7.52 6.51 -5.83
N GLU A 120 -7.83 6.45 -7.12
CA GLU A 120 -9.21 6.34 -7.62
C GLU A 120 -9.89 5.06 -7.10
N TYR A 121 -9.25 3.91 -7.31
CA TYR A 121 -9.78 2.62 -6.89
C TYR A 121 -9.87 2.50 -5.37
N SER A 122 -8.93 3.09 -4.63
CA SER A 122 -8.98 3.18 -3.16
C SER A 122 -10.23 3.92 -2.69
N LYS A 123 -10.46 5.14 -3.20
CA LYS A 123 -11.63 5.97 -2.87
C LYS A 123 -12.94 5.27 -3.24
N ARG A 124 -13.02 4.70 -4.44
CA ARG A 124 -14.22 3.99 -4.93
C ARG A 124 -14.53 2.77 -4.07
N ASN A 125 -13.52 1.94 -3.80
CA ASN A 125 -13.68 0.74 -2.99
C ASN A 125 -14.18 1.07 -1.60
N GLU A 126 -13.64 2.10 -0.97
CA GLU A 126 -14.06 2.52 0.36
C GLU A 126 -15.52 3.00 0.37
N GLN A 127 -15.92 3.84 -0.60
CA GLN A 127 -17.31 4.28 -0.71
C GLN A 127 -18.29 3.10 -0.82
N VAL A 128 -17.96 2.10 -1.63
CA VAL A 128 -18.76 0.89 -1.79
C VAL A 128 -18.77 0.06 -0.49
N THR A 129 -17.61 -0.09 0.15
CA THR A 129 -17.46 -0.90 1.37
C THR A 129 -18.25 -0.28 2.53
N VAL A 130 -18.13 1.04 2.74
CA VAL A 130 -18.88 1.77 3.78
C VAL A 130 -20.38 1.63 3.57
N ARG A 131 -20.88 1.84 2.35
CA ARG A 131 -22.32 1.65 2.04
C ARG A 131 -22.81 0.24 2.38
N LYS A 132 -22.09 -0.79 1.94
CA LYS A 132 -22.42 -2.20 2.26
C LYS A 132 -22.39 -2.44 3.78
N MET A 133 -21.45 -1.84 4.51
CA MET A 133 -21.34 -1.98 5.97
C MET A 133 -22.46 -1.26 6.74
N ASP A 134 -22.93 -0.12 6.25
CA ASP A 134 -24.05 0.63 6.85
C ASP A 134 -25.37 -0.15 6.75
N GLU A 135 -25.53 -0.92 5.66
CA GLU A 135 -26.67 -1.83 5.45
C GLU A 135 -26.57 -3.12 6.28
N ALA A 136 -25.43 -3.39 6.92
CA ALA A 136 -25.21 -4.61 7.69
C ALA A 136 -25.56 -4.46 9.17
N TYR A 137 -26.44 -5.34 9.67
CA TYR A 137 -26.95 -5.30 11.05
C TYR A 137 -26.02 -5.95 12.09
N SER A 138 -25.06 -6.79 11.70
CA SER A 138 -24.16 -7.49 12.62
C SER A 138 -22.68 -7.16 12.38
N THR A 139 -21.90 -7.16 13.47
CA THR A 139 -20.45 -6.90 13.45
C THR A 139 -19.71 -7.93 12.59
N ASP A 140 -20.10 -9.20 12.66
CA ASP A 140 -19.50 -10.29 11.87
C ASP A 140 -19.67 -10.05 10.35
N ARG A 141 -20.87 -9.62 9.96
CA ARG A 141 -21.16 -9.28 8.56
C ARG A 141 -20.37 -8.07 8.10
N LYS A 142 -20.22 -7.04 8.95
CA LYS A 142 -19.39 -5.85 8.66
C LYS A 142 -17.92 -6.24 8.43
N SER A 143 -17.37 -7.13 9.27
CA SER A 143 -16.00 -7.65 9.10
C SER A 143 -15.83 -8.40 7.78
N THR A 144 -16.78 -9.27 7.43
CA THR A 144 -16.77 -10.01 6.17
C THR A 144 -16.83 -9.07 4.95
N ILE A 145 -17.68 -8.04 5.00
CA ILE A 145 -17.80 -7.03 3.94
C ILE A 145 -16.49 -6.26 3.78
N PHE A 146 -15.87 -5.85 4.89
CA PHE A 146 -14.60 -5.14 4.87
C PHE A 146 -13.49 -5.96 4.20
N LYS A 147 -13.32 -7.22 4.62
CA LYS A 147 -12.35 -8.17 4.01
C LYS A 147 -12.61 -8.42 2.53
N SER A 148 -13.87 -8.62 2.15
CA SER A 148 -14.25 -8.75 0.74
C SER A 148 -13.91 -7.50 -0.06
N GLY A 149 -14.15 -6.31 0.51
CA GLY A 149 -13.82 -5.03 -0.10
C GLY A 149 -12.33 -4.91 -0.42
N ILE A 150 -11.44 -5.33 0.48
CA ILE A 150 -9.99 -5.29 0.21
C ILE A 150 -9.61 -6.23 -0.94
N GLY A 151 -10.17 -7.44 -0.96
CA GLY A 151 -9.95 -8.38 -2.06
C GLY A 151 -10.49 -7.86 -3.40
N GLU A 152 -11.64 -7.19 -3.40
CA GLU A 152 -12.20 -6.50 -4.58
C GLU A 152 -11.26 -5.38 -5.05
N PHE A 153 -10.74 -4.56 -4.12
CA PHE A 153 -9.76 -3.51 -4.43
C PHE A 153 -8.53 -4.05 -5.16
N HIS A 154 -7.89 -5.11 -4.62
CA HIS A 154 -6.69 -5.69 -5.24
C HIS A 154 -6.97 -6.24 -6.64
N LYS A 155 -8.09 -6.95 -6.83
CA LYS A 155 -8.48 -7.53 -8.12
C LYS A 155 -8.77 -6.45 -9.15
N ASP A 156 -9.53 -5.43 -8.76
CA ASP A 156 -9.97 -4.38 -9.68
C ASP A 156 -8.81 -3.48 -10.09
N LEU A 157 -7.94 -3.10 -9.16
CA LEU A 157 -6.74 -2.34 -9.47
C LEU A 157 -5.78 -3.14 -10.37
N ALA A 158 -5.54 -4.42 -10.06
CA ALA A 158 -4.68 -5.27 -10.90
C ALA A 158 -5.19 -5.36 -12.34
N ARG A 159 -6.50 -5.51 -12.55
CA ARG A 159 -7.12 -5.49 -13.88
C ARG A 159 -6.92 -4.14 -14.58
N ALA A 160 -7.16 -3.03 -13.88
CA ALA A 160 -7.00 -1.69 -14.43
C ALA A 160 -5.57 -1.41 -14.91
N LEU A 161 -4.58 -1.85 -14.14
CA LEU A 161 -3.16 -1.74 -14.51
C LEU A 161 -2.83 -2.53 -15.77
N VAL A 162 -3.33 -3.77 -15.88
CA VAL A 162 -3.15 -4.60 -17.08
C VAL A 162 -3.78 -3.93 -18.30
N THR A 163 -5.00 -3.42 -18.19
CA THR A 163 -5.68 -2.70 -19.29
C THR A 163 -4.88 -1.48 -19.73
N LYS A 164 -4.47 -0.64 -18.77
CA LYS A 164 -3.69 0.57 -19.03
C LYS A 164 -2.38 0.29 -19.76
N ARG A 165 -1.63 -0.74 -19.32
CA ARG A 165 -0.35 -1.13 -19.93
C ARG A 165 -0.51 -1.71 -21.33
N ARG A 166 -1.68 -2.26 -21.65
CA ARG A 166 -2.01 -2.76 -22.99
C ARG A 166 -2.46 -1.66 -23.96
N GLY A 167 -2.63 -0.42 -23.50
CA GLY A 167 -2.95 0.72 -24.36
C GLY A 167 -4.40 0.77 -24.86
N TYR A 168 -5.33 0.15 -24.14
CA TYR A 168 -6.78 0.25 -24.40
C TYR A 168 -7.43 1.30 -23.51
#